data_AF-A0A318D3L0-F1
#
_entry.id   AF-A0A318D3L0-F1
#
_cell.length_a   1.000
_cell.length_b   1.000
_cell.length_c   1.000
_cell.angle_alpha   90.00
_cell.angle_beta   90.00
_cell.angle_gamma   90.00
#
_symmetry.space_group_name_H-M   'P 1'
#
loop_
_entity.id
_entity.type
_entity.pdbx_description
1 polymer ?
#
loop_
_entity_poly.entity_id
_entity_poly.type
_entity_poly.pdbx_seq_one_letter_code
_entity_poly.pdbx_strand_id
1 'polypeptide(L)'
;MSSQDSSNKKAEPKKGYREDKAGPQGTLVFDSKEVDRMIAAEIQKLEDDGTKVPALLATTKPHAGTAFLLSYGKNVIGRGKGNSVTIYDPAASSTHAQVTYYNGEWKILNLLSSNGTIVNGEKITERVLTLGDKIQIGHTEFLFTLVDSPEENEEESAEINWMLVGALGVAAVIFIGVLIWLFA
;
A
#
# COMPACT_ATOMS: atom_id res chain seq x y z
N MET A 1 -15.66 -50.21 -43.82
CA MET A 1 -16.60 -50.52 -42.72
C MET A 1 -16.00 -50.01 -41.42
N SER A 2 -16.80 -49.23 -40.67
CA SER A 2 -16.76 -48.97 -39.22
C SER A 2 -15.42 -48.69 -38.51
N SER A 3 -15.30 -47.75 -37.59
CA SER A 3 -16.19 -46.74 -37.02
C SER A 3 -15.28 -45.77 -36.27
N GLN A 4 -15.73 -44.53 -36.15
CA GLN A 4 -15.18 -43.48 -35.30
C GLN A 4 -15.02 -43.95 -33.85
N ASP A 5 -14.03 -43.44 -33.12
CA ASP A 5 -14.33 -42.43 -32.10
C ASP A 5 -13.09 -41.65 -31.65
N SER A 6 -13.32 -40.36 -31.51
CA SER A 6 -12.46 -39.28 -31.05
C SER A 6 -12.39 -39.21 -29.52
N SER A 7 -11.25 -38.80 -28.96
CA SER A 7 -11.24 -37.81 -27.85
C SER A 7 -9.82 -37.47 -27.36
N ASN A 8 -9.34 -36.33 -27.83
CA ASN A 8 -8.81 -35.22 -27.04
C ASN A 8 -8.28 -35.53 -25.61
N LYS A 9 -6.96 -35.65 -25.44
CA LYS A 9 -6.29 -35.57 -24.13
C LYS A 9 -5.93 -34.11 -23.82
N LYS A 10 -6.80 -33.44 -23.06
CA LYS A 10 -6.50 -32.17 -22.38
C LYS A 10 -5.64 -32.49 -21.17
N ALA A 11 -4.41 -31.97 -21.12
CA ALA A 11 -3.55 -32.07 -19.95
C ALA A 11 -4.08 -31.14 -18.85
N GLU A 12 -4.44 -31.71 -17.69
CA GLU A 12 -4.77 -30.96 -16.47
C GLU A 12 -3.51 -30.76 -15.60
N PRO A 13 -3.39 -29.62 -14.89
CA PRO A 13 -2.26 -29.35 -14.01
C PRO A 13 -2.35 -30.19 -12.71
N LYS A 14 -1.21 -30.76 -12.30
CA LYS A 14 -1.08 -31.58 -11.08
C LYS A 14 -1.43 -30.79 -9.83
N LYS A 15 -2.63 -30.99 -9.28
CA LYS A 15 -2.98 -30.60 -7.90
C LYS A 15 -2.55 -31.74 -6.98
N GLY A 16 -1.50 -31.51 -6.19
CA GLY A 16 -0.96 -32.50 -5.26
C GLY A 16 -1.91 -32.77 -4.10
N TYR A 17 -2.85 -33.70 -4.28
CA TYR A 17 -3.53 -34.39 -3.19
C TYR A 17 -2.87 -35.77 -3.08
N ARG A 18 -2.09 -35.99 -2.02
CA ARG A 18 -1.54 -37.31 -1.76
C ARG A 18 -2.56 -38.09 -0.93
N GLU A 19 -3.10 -39.13 -1.53
CA GLU A 19 -4.13 -40.01 -0.97
C GLU A 19 -3.63 -40.81 0.26
N ASP A 20 -2.32 -40.83 0.50
CA ASP A 20 -1.63 -41.56 1.57
C ASP A 20 -1.79 -40.95 2.98
N LYS A 21 -2.46 -39.81 3.14
CA LYS A 21 -2.65 -39.10 4.42
C LYS A 21 -4.07 -39.16 5.01
N ALA A 22 -4.98 -39.91 4.40
CA ALA A 22 -6.36 -40.05 4.87
C ALA A 22 -6.52 -41.27 5.79
N GLY A 23 -6.82 -41.04 7.07
CA GLY A 23 -7.17 -42.09 8.03
C GLY A 23 -8.55 -42.71 7.75
N PRO A 24 -8.90 -43.84 8.43
CA PRO A 24 -10.08 -44.67 8.12
C PRO A 24 -11.45 -43.99 8.25
N GLN A 25 -11.50 -42.74 8.74
CA GLN A 25 -12.72 -41.98 9.04
C GLN A 25 -12.68 -40.56 8.44
N GLY A 26 -11.82 -40.28 7.46
CA GLY A 26 -11.64 -38.92 6.92
C GLY A 26 -10.75 -38.01 7.78
N THR A 27 -10.06 -38.59 8.76
CA THR A 27 -9.04 -37.90 9.57
C THR A 27 -7.82 -37.58 8.69
N LEU A 28 -7.55 -36.30 8.46
CA LEU A 28 -6.35 -35.86 7.76
C LEU A 28 -5.17 -35.81 8.72
N VAL A 29 -4.12 -36.57 8.43
CA VAL A 29 -2.85 -36.52 9.18
C VAL A 29 -1.95 -35.48 8.52
N PHE A 30 -1.91 -34.28 9.10
CA PHE A 30 -1.01 -33.22 8.66
C PHE A 30 0.37 -33.42 9.28
N ASP A 31 1.43 -33.11 8.52
CA ASP A 31 2.76 -32.97 9.11
C ASP A 31 2.76 -31.72 10.00
N SER A 32 3.43 -31.79 11.16
CA SER A 32 3.56 -30.67 12.11
C SER A 32 3.93 -29.36 11.41
N LYS A 33 4.90 -29.40 10.49
CA LYS A 33 5.36 -28.23 9.72
C LYS A 33 4.31 -27.67 8.76
N GLU A 34 3.39 -28.51 8.29
CA GLU A 34 2.29 -28.11 7.42
C GLU A 34 1.19 -27.42 8.22
N VAL A 35 0.88 -27.95 9.42
CA VAL A 35 -0.01 -27.31 10.39
C VAL A 35 0.55 -25.96 10.83
N ASP A 36 1.84 -25.89 11.16
CA ASP A 36 2.50 -24.66 11.59
C ASP A 36 2.41 -23.57 10.50
N ARG A 37 2.57 -23.94 9.23
CA ARG A 37 2.41 -23.01 8.10
C ARG A 37 0.97 -22.56 7.90
N MET A 38 0.00 -23.47 8.06
CA MET A 38 -1.43 -23.12 7.95
C MET A 38 -1.86 -22.20 9.08
N ILE A 39 -1.41 -22.46 10.30
CA ILE A 39 -1.66 -21.61 11.46
C ILE A 39 -0.98 -20.25 11.25
N ALA A 40 0.28 -20.21 10.82
CA ALA A 40 0.97 -18.95 10.55
C ALA A 40 0.29 -18.13 9.45
N ALA A 41 -0.17 -18.75 8.37
CA ALA A 41 -0.86 -18.08 7.28
C ALA A 41 -2.25 -17.56 7.71
N GLU A 42 -2.98 -18.30 8.54
CA GLU A 42 -4.29 -17.88 9.05
C GLU A 42 -4.14 -16.78 10.12
N ILE A 43 -3.16 -16.88 11.02
CA ILE A 43 -2.84 -15.81 12.00
C ILE A 43 -2.45 -14.54 11.26
N GLN A 44 -1.57 -14.64 10.25
CA GLN A 44 -1.17 -13.47 9.45
C GLN A 44 -2.36 -12.84 8.72
N LYS A 45 -3.34 -13.64 8.32
CA LYS A 45 -4.57 -13.18 7.68
C LYS A 45 -5.61 -12.62 8.67
N LEU A 46 -5.54 -13.03 9.94
CA LEU A 46 -6.37 -12.50 11.03
C LEU A 46 -5.75 -11.23 11.66
N GLU A 47 -4.43 -11.05 11.58
CA GLU A 47 -3.72 -9.81 11.95
C GLU A 47 -3.81 -8.72 10.87
N ASP A 48 -4.09 -9.11 9.63
CA ASP A 48 -4.44 -8.21 8.52
C ASP A 48 -5.96 -7.95 8.58
N ASP A 49 -6.37 -7.02 9.44
CA ASP A 49 -7.77 -6.58 9.62
C ASP A 49 -8.38 -5.90 8.37
N GLY A 50 -7.63 -5.83 7.26
CA GLY A 50 -8.01 -5.12 6.04
C GLY A 50 -7.79 -3.61 6.12
N THR A 51 -7.31 -3.10 7.25
CA THR A 51 -7.08 -1.67 7.48
C THR A 51 -5.72 -1.23 6.96
N LYS A 52 -4.76 -2.15 6.79
CA LYS A 52 -3.40 -1.84 6.36
C LYS A 52 -3.25 -1.84 4.84
N VAL A 53 -2.75 -0.73 4.30
CA VAL A 53 -2.56 -0.50 2.88
C VAL A 53 -1.07 -0.39 2.51
N PRO A 54 -0.64 -0.93 1.37
CA PRO A 54 0.75 -0.85 0.92
C PRO A 54 1.10 0.59 0.53
N ALA A 55 2.27 1.04 0.95
CA ALA A 55 2.73 2.39 0.73
C ALA A 55 4.26 2.48 0.54
N LEU A 56 4.68 3.59 -0.06
CA LEU A 56 6.06 4.06 -0.01
C LEU A 56 6.16 5.17 1.04
N LEU A 57 6.77 4.89 2.18
CA LEU A 57 7.03 5.87 3.22
C LEU A 57 8.34 6.59 2.91
N ALA A 58 8.27 7.87 2.55
CA ALA A 58 9.47 8.66 2.30
C ALA A 58 10.25 8.91 3.60
N THR A 59 11.56 8.64 3.58
CA THR A 59 12.45 8.79 4.74
C THR A 59 13.34 10.03 4.66
N THR A 60 13.45 10.66 3.49
CA THR A 60 14.28 11.85 3.27
C THR A 60 13.46 13.09 2.93
N LYS A 61 14.01 14.27 3.29
CA LYS A 61 13.40 15.57 2.97
C LYS A 61 13.38 15.81 1.45
N PRO A 62 12.39 16.56 0.92
CA PRO A 62 11.32 17.27 1.65
C PRO A 62 10.11 16.40 2.02
N HIS A 63 10.08 15.12 1.60
CA HIS A 63 8.91 14.24 1.77
C HIS A 63 8.96 13.38 3.03
N ALA A 64 9.94 13.59 3.91
CA ALA A 64 10.15 12.73 5.08
C ALA A 64 8.87 12.61 5.93
N GLY A 65 8.45 11.37 6.20
CA GLY A 65 7.25 11.04 6.94
C GLY A 65 5.98 10.96 6.10
N THR A 66 6.01 11.35 4.82
CA THR A 66 4.88 11.22 3.91
C THR A 66 4.77 9.78 3.41
N ALA A 67 3.60 9.16 3.61
CA ALA A 67 3.27 7.87 3.03
C ALA A 67 2.52 8.05 1.70
N PHE A 68 3.07 7.52 0.62
CA PHE A 68 2.41 7.47 -0.68
C PHE A 68 1.72 6.12 -0.85
N LEU A 69 0.39 6.12 -0.77
CA LEU A 69 -0.41 4.89 -0.90
C LEU A 69 -0.26 4.30 -2.31
N LEU A 70 -0.14 2.99 -2.38
CA LEU A 70 -0.05 2.25 -3.63
C LEU A 70 -1.37 1.56 -3.93
N SER A 71 -1.92 1.81 -5.12
CA SER A 71 -3.08 1.09 -5.62
C SER A 71 -2.66 -0.29 -6.12
N TYR A 72 -3.53 -1.29 -5.95
CA TYR A 72 -3.37 -2.58 -6.62
C TYR A 72 -3.45 -2.37 -8.13
N GLY A 73 -2.37 -2.72 -8.84
CA GLY A 73 -2.18 -2.39 -10.25
C GLY A 73 -0.93 -1.53 -10.44
N LYS A 74 -1.00 -0.51 -11.31
CA LYS A 74 0.17 0.28 -11.74
C LYS A 74 0.26 1.61 -10.98
N ASN A 75 1.40 1.85 -10.34
CA ASN A 75 1.76 3.10 -9.68
C ASN A 75 3.03 3.66 -10.32
N VAL A 76 2.92 4.83 -10.95
CA VAL A 76 4.09 5.49 -11.56
C VAL A 76 4.71 6.45 -10.55
N ILE A 77 6.03 6.44 -10.47
CA ILE A 77 6.82 7.28 -9.56
C ILE A 77 7.73 8.19 -10.38
N GLY A 78 7.81 9.47 -10.01
CA GLY A 78 8.76 10.42 -10.61
C GLY A 78 8.37 11.87 -10.35
N ARG A 79 9.13 12.82 -10.89
CA ARG A 79 8.89 14.25 -10.64
C ARG A 79 7.76 14.89 -11.45
N GLY A 80 7.23 14.18 -12.46
CA GLY A 80 6.12 14.66 -13.27
C GLY A 80 4.82 14.71 -12.46
N LYS A 81 4.07 15.81 -12.57
CA LYS A 81 2.84 16.06 -11.78
C LYS A 81 1.67 15.08 -12.04
N GLY A 82 1.76 14.24 -13.07
CA GLY A 82 0.73 13.26 -13.42
C GLY A 82 1.00 11.85 -12.90
N ASN A 83 2.05 11.66 -12.11
CA ASN A 83 2.41 10.35 -11.57
C ASN A 83 1.61 10.04 -10.31
N SER A 84 1.28 8.76 -10.10
CA SER A 84 0.66 8.25 -8.88
C SER A 84 1.44 8.68 -7.63
N VAL A 85 2.77 8.65 -7.72
CA VAL A 85 3.70 9.13 -6.69
C VAL A 85 4.54 10.24 -7.29
N THR A 86 4.15 11.48 -7.01
CA THR A 86 4.86 12.67 -7.50
C THR A 86 5.86 13.15 -6.46
N ILE A 87 7.13 13.24 -6.84
CA ILE A 87 8.22 13.65 -5.94
C ILE A 87 8.95 14.89 -6.44
N TYR A 88 9.16 15.87 -5.56
CA TYR A 88 9.97 17.06 -5.85
C TYR A 88 11.48 16.78 -5.71
N ASP A 89 12.05 16.09 -6.69
CA ASP A 89 13.47 15.77 -6.73
C ASP A 89 14.06 16.06 -8.12
N PRO A 90 15.01 17.01 -8.25
CA PRO A 90 15.67 17.31 -9.52
C PRO A 90 16.45 16.12 -10.13
N ALA A 91 16.93 15.19 -9.30
CA ALA A 91 17.64 14.00 -9.77
C ALA A 91 16.69 12.87 -10.20
N ALA A 92 15.38 13.02 -10.00
CA ALA A 92 14.41 12.08 -10.54
C ALA A 92 14.02 12.44 -11.98
N SER A 93 13.92 11.44 -12.85
CA SER A 93 13.26 11.58 -14.15
C SER A 93 11.77 11.90 -13.99
N SER A 94 11.15 12.52 -15.01
CA SER A 94 9.72 12.87 -15.00
C SER A 94 8.85 11.64 -14.75
N THR A 95 9.16 10.53 -15.41
CA THR A 95 8.57 9.21 -15.21
C THR A 95 9.76 8.29 -14.92
N HIS A 96 9.98 7.93 -13.66
CA HIS A 96 11.25 7.36 -13.22
C HIS A 96 11.17 5.85 -13.03
N ALA A 97 10.20 5.40 -12.23
CA ALA A 97 9.99 4.00 -11.92
C ALA A 97 8.50 3.68 -11.89
N GLN A 98 8.17 2.39 -11.94
CA GLN A 98 6.82 1.91 -11.81
C GLN A 98 6.80 0.79 -10.77
N VAL A 99 5.93 0.92 -9.78
CA VAL A 99 5.60 -0.17 -8.87
C VAL A 99 4.30 -0.80 -9.36
N THR A 100 4.26 -2.12 -9.50
CA THR A 100 3.10 -2.86 -9.99
C THR A 100 2.79 -4.04 -9.11
N TYR A 101 1.52 -4.21 -8.78
CA TYR A 101 1.03 -5.43 -8.17
C TYR A 101 0.49 -6.39 -9.24
N TYR A 102 1.09 -7.58 -9.33
CA TYR A 102 0.68 -8.61 -10.29
C TYR A 102 1.01 -10.00 -9.76
N ASN A 103 0.10 -10.96 -9.93
CA ASN A 103 0.24 -12.35 -9.46
C ASN A 103 0.58 -12.48 -7.96
N GLY A 104 0.03 -11.61 -7.11
CA GLY A 104 0.27 -11.65 -5.67
C GLY A 104 1.58 -11.00 -5.22
N GLU A 105 2.34 -10.39 -6.14
CA GLU A 105 3.64 -9.80 -5.85
C GLU A 105 3.68 -8.32 -6.22
N TRP A 106 4.39 -7.54 -5.40
CA TRP A 106 4.79 -6.18 -5.74
C TRP A 106 6.12 -6.21 -6.49
N LYS A 107 6.19 -5.53 -7.63
CA LYS A 107 7.41 -5.41 -8.44
C LYS A 107 7.70 -3.95 -8.74
N ILE A 108 8.97 -3.57 -8.68
CA ILE A 108 9.44 -2.27 -9.14
C ILE A 108 10.22 -2.43 -10.44
N LEU A 109 9.94 -1.56 -11.40
CA LEU A 109 10.61 -1.47 -12.69
C LEU A 109 11.18 -0.06 -12.88
N ASN A 110 12.45 0.04 -13.25
CA ASN A 110 13.07 1.29 -13.67
C ASN A 110 12.66 1.63 -15.10
N LEU A 111 12.10 2.83 -15.33
CA LEU A 111 11.58 3.27 -16.64
C LEU A 111 12.63 4.09 -17.41
N LEU A 112 13.81 3.50 -17.65
CA LEU A 112 14.92 4.15 -18.34
C LEU A 112 15.28 5.53 -17.76
N SER A 113 15.18 5.65 -16.43
CA SER A 113 15.53 6.89 -15.75
C SER A 113 17.03 7.21 -15.85
N SER A 114 17.37 8.49 -15.79
CA SER A 114 18.75 8.98 -16.00
C SER A 114 19.71 8.48 -14.92
N ASN A 115 19.27 8.48 -13.66
CA ASN A 115 20.09 8.05 -12.52
C ASN A 115 19.86 6.58 -12.14
N GLY A 116 18.79 5.97 -12.65
CA GLY A 116 18.34 4.62 -12.32
C GLY A 116 17.65 4.54 -10.96
N THR A 117 17.08 3.37 -10.70
CA THR A 117 16.43 3.03 -9.43
C THR A 117 17.33 2.11 -8.62
N ILE A 118 17.47 2.39 -7.33
CA ILE A 118 18.29 1.60 -6.42
C ILE A 118 17.37 0.96 -5.38
N VAL A 119 17.54 -0.33 -5.10
CA VAL A 119 16.82 -1.05 -4.05
C VAL A 119 17.84 -1.75 -3.16
N ASN A 120 17.82 -1.45 -1.86
CA ASN A 120 18.76 -1.97 -0.87
C ASN A 120 20.24 -1.78 -1.27
N GLY A 121 20.57 -0.63 -1.85
CA GLY A 121 21.93 -0.27 -2.29
C GLY A 121 22.35 -0.81 -3.66
N GLU A 122 21.50 -1.61 -4.31
CA GLU A 122 21.78 -2.17 -5.65
C GLU A 122 20.96 -1.46 -6.73
N LYS A 123 21.60 -1.08 -7.84
CA LYS A 123 20.91 -0.50 -9.00
C LYS A 123 20.18 -1.59 -9.77
N ILE A 124 18.88 -1.42 -9.99
CA ILE A 124 18.02 -2.43 -10.61
C ILE A 124 17.44 -1.99 -11.95
N THR A 125 17.11 -2.97 -12.79
CA THR A 125 16.17 -2.80 -13.90
C THR A 125 14.76 -3.18 -13.44
N GLU A 126 14.62 -4.34 -12.79
CA GLU A 126 13.40 -4.84 -12.18
C GLU A 126 13.73 -5.59 -10.88
N ARG A 127 12.84 -5.56 -9.89
CA ARG A 127 12.96 -6.35 -8.65
C ARG A 127 11.57 -6.59 -8.02
N VAL A 128 11.37 -7.78 -7.44
CA VAL A 128 10.23 -8.04 -6.53
C VAL A 128 10.50 -7.33 -5.21
N LEU A 129 9.53 -6.55 -4.73
CA LEU A 129 9.60 -5.83 -3.47
C LEU A 129 9.09 -6.69 -2.32
N THR A 130 9.81 -6.64 -1.20
CA THR A 130 9.40 -7.19 0.09
C THR A 130 9.23 -6.05 1.10
N LEU A 131 8.27 -6.19 2.02
CA LEU A 131 8.10 -5.21 3.11
C LEU A 131 9.43 -4.97 3.83
N GLY A 132 9.74 -3.70 4.07
CA GLY A 132 11.02 -3.26 4.64
C GLY A 132 12.09 -2.89 3.60
N ASP A 133 11.86 -3.13 2.30
CA ASP A 133 12.81 -2.75 1.27
C ASP A 133 13.00 -1.23 1.20
N LYS A 134 14.26 -0.81 1.09
CA LYS A 134 14.64 0.59 0.89
C LYS A 134 14.81 0.86 -0.58
N ILE A 135 14.06 1.82 -1.10
CA ILE A 135 14.05 2.21 -2.50
C ILE A 135 14.58 3.64 -2.60
N GLN A 136 15.57 3.86 -3.44
CA GLN A 136 16.10 5.19 -3.71
C GLN A 136 15.85 5.58 -5.16
N ILE A 137 15.28 6.77 -5.33
CA ILE A 137 14.96 7.41 -6.61
C ILE A 137 15.51 8.84 -6.55
N GLY A 138 16.58 9.11 -7.29
CA GLY A 138 17.32 10.37 -7.12
C GLY A 138 17.94 10.46 -5.73
N HIS A 139 17.58 11.50 -4.98
CA HIS A 139 17.93 11.72 -3.57
C HIS A 139 16.79 11.35 -2.61
N THR A 140 15.63 10.95 -3.15
CA THR A 140 14.49 10.55 -2.34
C THR A 140 14.59 9.08 -2.00
N GLU A 141 14.53 8.76 -0.71
CA GLU A 141 14.49 7.38 -0.20
C GLU A 141 13.10 7.06 0.33
N PHE A 142 12.68 5.81 0.09
CA PHE A 142 11.43 5.25 0.52
C PHE A 142 11.65 3.94 1.25
N LEU A 143 10.80 3.66 2.23
CA LEU A 143 10.60 2.34 2.79
C LEU A 143 9.30 1.77 2.20
N PHE A 144 9.36 0.60 1.58
CA PHE A 144 8.15 -0.13 1.20
C PHE A 144 7.54 -0.78 2.44
N THR A 145 6.34 -0.37 2.83
CA THR A 145 5.71 -0.79 4.09
C THR A 145 4.20 -0.85 3.96
N LEU A 146 3.54 -1.35 5.00
CA LEU A 146 2.11 -1.15 5.20
C LEU A 146 1.87 0.05 6.13
N VAL A 147 0.83 0.83 5.88
CA VAL A 147 0.35 1.92 6.74
C VAL A 147 -1.15 1.76 6.98
N ASP A 148 -1.67 2.35 8.04
CA ASP A 148 -3.11 2.30 8.33
C ASP A 148 -3.87 3.17 7.30
N SER A 149 -5.00 2.68 6.81
CA SER A 149 -5.85 3.39 5.86
C SER A 149 -6.36 4.69 6.48
N PRO A 150 -6.24 5.84 5.80
CA PRO A 150 -6.71 7.12 6.34
C PRO A 150 -8.24 7.20 6.48
N GLU A 151 -9.01 6.26 5.94
CA GLU A 151 -10.49 6.33 5.90
C GLU A 151 -11.20 6.23 7.27
N GLU A 152 -10.51 5.85 8.34
CA GLU A 152 -11.14 5.74 9.67
C GLU A 152 -10.87 6.92 10.63
N ASN A 153 -10.04 7.90 10.24
CA ASN A 153 -9.59 8.97 11.16
C ASN A 153 -10.16 10.37 10.86
N GLU A 154 -10.96 10.55 9.79
CA GLU A 154 -11.51 11.86 9.44
C GLU A 154 -12.71 12.29 10.33
N GLU A 155 -13.41 11.35 10.96
CA GLU A 155 -14.60 11.67 11.76
C GLU A 155 -14.28 12.24 13.16
N GLU A 156 -13.11 11.94 13.74
CA GLU A 156 -12.78 12.36 15.12
C GLU A 156 -12.23 13.80 15.21
N SER A 157 -11.76 14.38 14.10
CA SER A 157 -11.17 15.73 14.07
C SER A 157 -12.14 16.86 13.66
N ALA A 158 -13.35 16.52 13.23
CA ALA A 158 -14.35 17.48 12.74
C ALA A 158 -15.24 18.10 13.84
N GLU A 159 -15.20 17.60 15.07
CA GLU A 159 -15.82 18.30 16.21
C GLU A 159 -14.90 19.40 16.77
N ILE A 160 -14.60 20.40 15.95
CA ILE A 160 -14.17 21.70 16.48
C ILE A 160 -15.39 22.28 17.21
N ASN A 161 -15.37 22.23 18.54
CA ASN A 161 -16.43 22.72 19.41
C ASN A 161 -16.91 24.13 19.00
N TRP A 162 -18.07 24.20 18.33
CA TRP A 162 -18.69 25.45 17.86
C TRP A 162 -18.90 26.45 19.02
N MET A 163 -18.97 25.99 20.28
CA MET A 163 -19.08 26.88 21.43
C MET A 163 -17.85 27.79 21.59
N LEU A 164 -16.64 27.36 21.22
CA LEU A 164 -15.44 28.19 21.33
C LEU A 164 -15.42 29.33 20.29
N VAL A 165 -15.93 29.08 19.08
CA VAL A 165 -16.05 30.10 18.03
C VAL A 165 -17.26 31.02 18.29
N GLY A 166 -18.37 30.46 18.81
CA GLY A 166 -19.56 31.23 19.18
C GLY A 166 -19.35 32.17 20.37
N ALA A 167 -18.59 31.77 21.39
CA ALA A 167 -18.36 32.58 22.59
C ALA A 167 -17.53 33.85 22.31
N LEU A 168 -16.56 33.79 21.38
CA LEU A 168 -15.76 34.95 20.97
C LEU A 168 -16.56 35.96 20.13
N GLY A 169 -17.50 35.47 19.30
CA GLY A 169 -18.33 36.33 18.46
C GLY A 169 -19.36 37.15 19.24
N VAL A 170 -19.99 36.58 20.27
CA VAL A 170 -21.05 37.27 21.05
C VAL A 170 -20.47 38.38 21.95
N ALA A 171 -19.28 38.18 22.53
CA ALA A 171 -18.63 39.18 23.37
C ALA A 171 -18.24 40.46 22.59
N ALA A 172 -17.80 40.32 21.34
CA ALA A 172 -17.40 41.45 20.50
C ALA A 172 -18.60 42.35 20.09
N VAL A 173 -19.76 41.75 19.83
CA VAL A 173 -20.97 42.50 19.43
C VAL A 173 -21.55 43.31 20.60
N ILE A 174 -21.53 42.76 21.81
CA ILE A 174 -21.98 43.48 23.01
C ILE A 174 -21.05 44.67 23.31
N PHE A 175 -19.73 44.51 23.15
CA PHE A 175 -18.76 45.57 23.44
C PHE A 175 -18.87 46.76 22.48
N ILE A 176 -19.09 46.51 21.18
CA ILE A 176 -19.28 47.55 20.17
C ILE A 176 -20.61 48.30 20.38
N GLY A 177 -21.68 47.59 20.73
CA GLY A 177 -22.98 48.22 21.01
C GLY A 177 -22.95 49.16 22.23
N VAL A 178 -22.25 48.77 23.30
CA VAL A 178 -22.10 49.59 24.51
C VAL A 178 -21.22 50.83 24.26
N LEU A 179 -20.17 50.70 23.45
CA LEU A 179 -19.32 51.83 23.06
C LEU A 179 -20.08 52.87 22.23
N ILE A 180 -20.93 52.46 21.30
CA ILE A 180 -21.73 53.39 20.49
C ILE A 180 -22.74 54.15 21.35
N TRP A 181 -23.32 53.51 22.37
CA TRP A 181 -24.29 54.16 23.28
C TRP A 181 -23.65 55.11 24.30
N LEU A 182 -22.39 54.90 24.67
CA LEU A 182 -21.68 55.77 25.61
C LEU A 182 -21.07 57.03 24.96
N PHE A 183 -20.96 57.06 23.63
CA PHE A 183 -20.32 58.15 22.88
C PHE A 183 -21.27 58.83 21.86
N ALA A 184 -22.58 58.61 21.97
CA ALA A 184 -23.64 59.31 21.22
C ALA A 184 -24.52 60.12 22.17
#